data_AF-A0A830B0T5-F1
#
_entry.id   AF-A0A830B0T5-F1
#
_cell.length_a   1.000
_cell.length_b   1.000
_cell.length_c   1.000
_cell.angle_alpha   90.00
_cell.angle_beta   90.00
_cell.angle_gamma   90.00
#
_symmetry.space_group_name_H-M   'P 1'
#
loop_
_entity.id
_entity.type
_entity.pdbx_description
1 polymer ?
#
loop_
_entity_poly.entity_id
_entity_poly.type
_entity_poly.pdbx_seq_one_letter_code
_entity_poly.pdbx_strand_id
1 'polypeptide(L)'
;MGDAEFEIHPFLEALKMHLDNVPSGTIITKVKPNRENCFSDESSIVWENGEVIQQMFLRLRNVECGEIELKLHWVKIPGSRGL
;
A
#
# COMPACT_ATOMS: atom_id res chain seq x y z
N MET A 1 3.03 -7.60 -21.95
CA MET A 1 1.95 -6.94 -21.19
C MET A 1 2.55 -6.15 -20.02
N GLY A 2 3.58 -5.35 -20.28
CA GLY A 2 4.24 -4.46 -19.32
C GLY A 2 4.73 -5.04 -17.99
N ASP A 3 5.26 -4.15 -17.15
CA ASP A 3 5.66 -4.42 -15.77
C ASP A 3 5.43 -3.18 -14.88
N ALA A 4 5.30 -3.39 -13.57
CA ALA A 4 5.25 -2.34 -12.57
C ALA A 4 5.84 -2.83 -11.25
N GLU A 5 6.39 -1.91 -10.48
CA GLU A 5 6.97 -2.17 -9.16
C GLU A 5 6.53 -1.08 -8.17
N PHE A 6 6.53 -1.43 -6.88
CA PHE A 6 6.22 -0.52 -5.79
C PHE A 6 7.01 -0.91 -4.54
N GLU A 7 7.29 0.09 -3.72
CA GLU A 7 7.97 -0.09 -2.42
C GLU A 7 6.97 -0.46 -1.33
N ILE A 8 7.20 -1.55 -0.62
CA ILE A 8 6.37 -1.96 0.53
C ILE A 8 6.77 -1.25 1.84
N HIS A 9 7.92 -0.56 1.86
CA HIS A 9 8.44 0.07 3.07
C HIS A 9 7.45 1.03 3.76
N PRO A 10 6.73 1.93 3.06
CA PRO A 10 5.73 2.80 3.69
C PRO A 10 4.59 2.01 4.38
N PHE A 11 4.19 0.88 3.80
CA PHE A 11 3.18 -0.01 4.37
C PHE A 11 3.69 -0.71 5.64
N LEU A 12 4.94 -1.16 5.64
CA LEU A 12 5.56 -1.77 6.81
C LEU A 12 5.74 -0.78 7.96
N GLU A 13 6.09 0.47 7.68
CA GLU A 13 6.18 1.50 8.73
C GLU A 13 4.80 1.80 9.32
N ALA A 14 3.75 1.86 8.51
CA ALA A 14 2.37 1.99 9.00
C ALA A 14 1.96 0.82 9.91
N LEU A 15 2.39 -0.42 9.61
CA LEU A 15 2.11 -1.60 10.44
C LEU A 15 2.80 -1.57 11.81
N LYS A 16 3.94 -0.88 11.94
CA LYS A 16 4.66 -0.73 13.23
C LYS A 16 4.03 0.32 14.14
N MET A 17 3.10 1.13 13.64
CA MET A 17 2.45 2.17 14.43
C MET A 17 1.45 1.56 15.41
N HIS A 18 1.39 2.12 16.62
CA HIS A 18 0.38 1.75 17.62
C HIS A 18 -0.95 2.46 17.30
N LEU A 19 -1.84 1.78 16.57
CA LEU A 19 -3.09 2.35 16.02
C LEU A 19 -4.37 1.88 16.74
N ASP A 20 -4.25 1.19 17.86
CA ASP A 20 -5.39 0.53 18.54
C ASP A 20 -6.51 1.49 18.99
N ASN A 21 -6.20 2.79 19.15
CA ASN A 21 -7.15 3.84 19.54
C ASN A 21 -7.49 4.82 18.40
N VAL A 22 -7.08 4.50 17.17
CA VAL A 22 -7.29 5.36 16.00
C VAL A 22 -8.63 5.00 15.34
N PRO A 23 -9.47 5.99 14.94
CA PRO A 23 -10.71 5.73 14.24
C PRO A 23 -10.49 4.98 12.92
N SER A 24 -11.41 4.07 12.60
CA SER A 24 -11.43 3.42 11.27
C SER A 24 -11.60 4.48 10.17
N GLY A 25 -10.90 4.28 9.04
CA GLY A 25 -10.83 5.23 7.93
C GLY A 25 -9.72 6.27 8.07
N THR A 26 -8.88 6.21 9.11
CA THR A 26 -7.78 7.17 9.28
C THR A 26 -6.70 6.92 8.26
N ILE A 27 -6.38 7.95 7.47
CA ILE A 27 -5.23 7.93 6.55
C ILE A 27 -3.95 8.07 7.39
N ILE A 28 -3.11 7.04 7.37
CA ILE A 28 -1.84 7.00 8.09
C ILE A 28 -0.78 7.77 7.29
N THR A 29 -0.66 7.45 6.00
CA THR A 29 0.26 8.12 5.08
C THR A 29 -0.20 7.94 3.64
N LYS A 30 0.46 8.66 2.72
CA LYS A 30 0.14 8.70 1.30
C LYS A 30 1.42 8.57 0.47
N VAL A 31 1.35 7.79 -0.61
CA VAL A 31 2.41 7.69 -1.61
C VAL A 31 1.91 8.36 -2.89
N LYS A 32 2.60 9.43 -3.29
CA LYS A 32 2.25 10.20 -4.50
C LYS A 32 2.93 9.61 -5.74
N PRO A 33 2.26 9.65 -6.91
CA PRO A 33 2.91 9.41 -8.20
C PRO A 33 4.14 10.29 -8.38
N ASN A 34 5.22 9.70 -8.86
CA ASN A 34 6.41 10.44 -9.27
C ASN A 34 7.08 9.76 -10.47
N ARG A 35 8.23 10.28 -10.93
CA ARG A 35 8.93 9.74 -12.10
C ARG A 35 9.68 8.43 -11.83
N GLU A 36 9.86 8.09 -10.57
CA GLU A 36 10.67 6.94 -10.11
C GLU A 36 9.79 5.75 -9.70
N ASN A 37 8.49 5.95 -9.48
CA ASN A 37 7.54 4.92 -9.09
C ASN A 37 6.49 4.63 -10.18
N CYS A 38 5.72 3.57 -10.00
CA CYS A 38 4.70 3.15 -10.97
C CYS A 38 3.28 3.58 -10.61
N PHE A 39 3.07 4.45 -9.62
CA PHE A 39 1.72 4.85 -9.22
C PHE A 39 1.06 5.75 -10.28
N SER A 40 -0.14 5.40 -10.74
CA SER A 40 -0.95 6.27 -11.62
C SER A 40 -1.80 7.28 -10.85
N ASP A 41 -2.09 7.00 -9.58
CA ASP A 41 -2.83 7.87 -8.67
C ASP A 41 -2.23 7.82 -7.24
N GLU A 42 -2.60 8.78 -6.38
CA GLU A 42 -2.18 8.80 -4.99
C GLU A 42 -2.67 7.55 -4.25
N SER A 43 -1.73 6.79 -3.70
CA SER A 43 -2.03 5.62 -2.87
C SER A 43 -2.10 6.00 -1.41
N SER A 44 -3.26 5.78 -0.79
CA SER A 44 -3.45 5.99 0.64
C SER A 44 -3.23 4.69 1.41
N ILE A 45 -2.46 4.76 2.49
CA ILE A 45 -2.35 3.71 3.50
C ILE A 45 -3.27 4.10 4.66
N VAL A 46 -4.25 3.26 4.94
CA VAL A 46 -5.38 3.56 5.81
C VAL A 46 -5.48 2.53 6.93
N TRP A 47 -5.79 3.00 8.14
CA TRP A 47 -6.25 2.15 9.23
C TRP A 47 -7.75 1.93 9.09
N GLU A 48 -8.16 0.71 8.78
CA GLU A 48 -9.55 0.38 8.54
C GLU A 48 -9.89 -0.94 9.24
N ASN A 49 -10.88 -0.90 10.14
CA ASN A 49 -11.44 -2.05 10.84
C ASN A 49 -10.40 -2.93 11.56
N GLY A 50 -9.35 -2.32 12.14
CA GLY A 50 -8.29 -3.04 12.86
C GLY A 50 -7.15 -3.54 11.98
N GLU A 51 -7.15 -3.18 10.69
CA GLU A 51 -6.13 -3.56 9.72
C GLU A 51 -5.49 -2.34 9.05
N VAL A 52 -4.22 -2.48 8.64
CA VAL A 52 -3.58 -1.53 7.73
C VAL A 52 -3.83 -2.01 6.30
N ILE A 53 -4.41 -1.13 5.50
CA ILE A 53 -4.81 -1.40 4.12
C ILE A 53 -4.17 -0.37 3.20
N GLN A 54 -3.71 -0.77 2.02
CA GLN A 54 -3.22 0.13 0.99
C GLN A 54 -3.84 -0.20 -0.36
N GLN A 55 -4.55 0.76 -0.96
CA GLN A 55 -5.04 0.64 -2.34
C GLN A 55 -4.05 1.33 -3.29
N MET A 56 -3.77 0.70 -4.42
CA MET A 56 -2.80 1.18 -5.40
C MET A 56 -3.35 1.02 -6.82
N PHE A 57 -3.12 2.05 -7.62
CA PHE A 57 -3.26 2.01 -9.06
C PHE A 57 -1.87 2.15 -9.67
N LEU A 58 -1.43 1.14 -10.43
CA LEU A 58 -0.10 1.08 -11.00
C LEU A 58 -0.16 1.18 -12.53
N ARG A 59 0.54 2.15 -13.10
CA ARG A 59 0.74 2.27 -14.55
C ARG A 59 1.83 1.29 -14.99
N LEU A 60 1.52 0.48 -16.00
CA LEU A 60 2.49 -0.43 -16.58
C LEU A 60 3.55 0.34 -17.40
N ARG A 61 4.80 -0.07 -17.25
CA ARG A 61 5.94 0.33 -18.08
C ARG A 61 6.15 -0.69 -19.20
N ASN A 62 6.98 -0.33 -20.18
CA ASN A 62 7.38 -1.23 -21.28
C ASN A 62 6.19 -1.81 -22.09
N VAL A 63 5.11 -1.05 -22.17
CA VAL A 63 3.89 -1.36 -22.92
C VAL A 63 3.20 -0.05 -23.34
N GLU A 64 2.39 -0.10 -24.39
CA GLU A 64 1.66 1.04 -24.94
C GLU A 64 0.51 1.52 -24.04
N CYS A 65 -0.10 0.61 -23.30
CA CYS A 65 -1.19 0.90 -22.38
C CYS A 65 -1.36 -0.19 -21.30
N GLY A 66 -2.05 0.16 -20.24
CA GLY A 66 -2.44 -0.77 -19.18
C GLY A 66 -2.16 -0.22 -17.78
N GLU A 67 -3.09 -0.50 -16.87
CA GLU A 67 -2.98 -0.19 -15.45
C GLU A 67 -3.43 -1.42 -14.65
N ILE A 68 -2.90 -1.57 -13.44
CA ILE A 68 -3.28 -2.62 -12.49
C ILE A 68 -3.79 -1.94 -11.22
N GLU A 69 -5.00 -2.29 -10.82
CA GLU A 69 -5.53 -1.97 -9.49
C GLU A 69 -5.26 -3.14 -8.53
N LEU A 70 -4.74 -2.84 -7.35
CA LEU A 70 -4.51 -3.85 -6.31
C LEU A 70 -4.66 -3.26 -4.90
N LYS A 71 -4.92 -4.14 -3.94
CA LYS A 71 -5.10 -3.81 -2.52
C LYS A 71 -4.21 -4.70 -1.66
N LEU A 72 -3.38 -4.11 -0.82
CA LEU A 72 -2.54 -4.84 0.14
C LEU A 72 -3.27 -5.00 1.48
N HIS A 73 -3.14 -6.20 2.03
CA HIS A 73 -3.54 -6.57 3.38
C HIS A 73 -2.37 -7.29 4.07
N TRP A 74 -2.24 -7.10 5.37
CA TRP A 74 -1.26 -7.82 6.18
C TRP A 74 -1.90 -9.02 6.88
N VAL A 75 -1.32 -10.20 6.69
CA VAL A 75 -1.77 -11.43 7.36
C VAL A 75 -0.81 -11.76 8.51
N LYS A 76 -1.33 -11.78 9.73
CA LYS A 76 -0.57 -12.21 10.92
C LYS A 76 -0.50 -13.74 10.95
N ILE A 77 0.71 -14.30 10.96
CA ILE A 77 0.94 -15.75 11.08
C ILE A 77 1.27 -16.09 12.54
N PRO A 78 0.45 -16.89 13.24
CA PRO A 78 0.74 -17.33 14.60
C PRO A 78 2.09 -18.05 14.70
N GLY A 79 2.89 -17.71 15.71
CA GLY A 79 4.22 -18.31 15.91
C GLY A 79 5.33 -17.79 14.99
N SER A 80 5.02 -16.87 14.06
CA SER A 80 6.05 -16.15 13.32
C SER A 80 6.75 -15.11 14.21
N ARG A 81 7.92 -14.64 13.79
CA ARG A 81 8.63 -13.54 14.47
C ARG A 81 7.86 -12.21 14.47
N GLY A 82 6.78 -12.11 13.70
CA GLY A 82 5.97 -10.90 13.58
C GLY A 82 6.71 -9.76 12.87
N LEU A 83 6.16 -8.55 13.04
CA LEU A 83 6.80 -7.27 12.74
C LEU A 83 7.37 -6.67 14.02
#